data_AF-A0A6C0L748-F1
#
_entry.id   AF-A0A6C0L748-F1
#
_cell.length_a   1.000
_cell.length_b   1.000
_cell.length_c   1.000
_cell.angle_alpha   90.00
_cell.angle_beta   90.00
_cell.angle_gamma   90.00
#
_symmetry.space_group_name_H-M   'P 1'
#
loop_
_entity.id
_entity.type
_entity.pdbx_description
1 polymer ?
#
loop_
_entity_poly.entity_id
_entity_poly.type
_entity_poly.pdbx_seq_one_letter_code
_entity_poly.pdbx_strand_id
1 'polypeptide(L)' 'MILDKYLSFDTKVYIALIFSGLWIYFRTAQCYEMIPSHKIFPVIFVMTWTYLNYYEPLFLPIGLAILALYPIVKKLIYNA' A
#
# COMPACT_ATOMS: atom_id res chain seq x y z
N MET A 1 14.43 16.84 0.90
CA MET A 1 13.31 17.50 1.63
C MET A 1 13.77 17.88 3.04
N ILE A 2 13.08 18.82 3.72
CA ILE A 2 13.49 19.39 5.02
C ILE A 2 13.85 18.33 6.07
N LEU A 3 13.14 17.20 6.08
CA LEU A 3 13.37 16.07 6.99
C LEU A 3 14.66 15.27 6.71
N ASP A 4 15.28 15.44 5.54
CA ASP A 4 16.54 14.76 5.19
C ASP A 4 17.72 15.25 6.02
N LYS A 5 17.60 16.43 6.63
CA LYS A 5 18.60 16.97 7.56
C LYS A 5 18.53 16.37 8.95
N TYR A 6 17.41 15.73 9.31
CA TYR A 6 17.11 15.31 10.67
C TYR A 6 16.89 13.80 10.82
N LEU A 7 16.51 13.12 9.74
CA LEU A 7 16.17 11.71 9.75
C LEU A 7 17.00 10.95 8.70
N SER A 8 17.59 9.84 9.13
CA SER A 8 18.19 8.88 8.21
C SER A 8 17.12 8.28 7.28
N PHE A 9 17.57 7.70 6.18
CA PHE A 9 16.68 7.02 5.24
C PHE A 9 15.89 5.90 5.93
N ASP A 10 16.58 5.00 6.67
CA ASP A 10 15.94 3.86 7.34
C ASP A 10 14.90 4.30 8.36
N THR A 11 15.16 5.37 9.12
CA THR A 11 14.18 5.90 10.07
C THR A 11 12.92 6.39 9.35
N LYS A 12 13.04 7.01 8.17
CA LYS A 12 11.86 7.41 7.38
C LYS A 12 11.09 6.19 6.89
N VAL A 13 11.79 5.13 6.46
CA VAL A 13 11.15 3.88 6.05
C VAL A 13 10.34 3.31 7.21
N TYR A 14 10.93 3.15 8.40
CA TYR A 14 10.20 2.61 9.55
C TYR A 14 9.00 3.45 9.97
N ILE A 15 9.17 4.78 9.99
CA ILE A 15 8.07 5.71 10.27
C ILE A 15 6.95 5.49 9.25
N ALA A 16 7.26 5.47 7.95
CA ALA A 16 6.27 5.29 6.90
C ALA A 16 5.54 3.94 7.00
N LEU A 17 6.24 2.85 7.35
CA LEU A 17 5.64 1.53 7.56
C LEU A 17 4.64 1.53 8.72
N ILE A 18 5.01 2.12 9.85
CA ILE A 18 4.14 2.17 11.03
C ILE A 18 2.88 2.99 10.72
N PHE A 19 3.06 4.18 10.11
CA PHE A 19 1.93 5.04 9.76
C PHE A 19 1.04 4.43 8.67
N SER A 20 1.61 3.77 7.66
CA SER A 20 0.81 3.12 6.61
C SER A 20 0.03 1.92 7.14
N GLY A 21 0.62 1.13 8.04
CA GLY A 21 -0.04 0.03 8.73
C GLY A 21 -1.18 0.49 9.65
N LEU A 22 -0.94 1.52 10.48
CA LEU A 22 -1.98 2.11 11.32
C LEU A 22 -3.12 2.70 10.50
N TRP A 23 -2.78 3.44 9.44
CA TRP A 23 -3.76 4.05 8.56
C TRP A 23 -4.65 2.99 7.91
N ILE A 24 -4.08 1.94 7.29
CA ILE A 24 -4.90 0.94 6.61
C ILE A 24 -5.76 0.11 7.58
N TYR A 25 -5.30 -0.08 8.83
CA TYR A 25 -6.05 -0.79 9.85
C TYR A 25 -7.30 -0.02 10.30
N PHE A 26 -7.16 1.28 10.58
CA PHE A 26 -8.22 2.15 11.12
C PHE A 26 -8.97 2.96 10.08
N ARG A 27 -8.64 2.86 8.79
CA ARG A 27 -9.31 3.65 7.76
C ARG A 27 -10.82 3.38 7.70
N THR A 28 -11.53 4.43 7.34
CA THR A 28 -12.98 4.45 7.14
C THR A 28 -13.39 4.95 5.76
N ALA A 29 -12.42 5.29 4.89
CA ALA A 29 -12.68 5.92 3.61
C ALA A 29 -13.43 5.01 2.62
N GLN A 30 -14.47 5.55 1.98
CA GLN A 30 -15.34 4.85 1.03
C GLN A 30 -14.61 4.32 -0.21
N CYS A 31 -13.63 5.08 -0.74
CA CYS A 31 -12.81 4.70 -1.91
C CYS A 31 -11.98 3.42 -1.72
N TYR A 32 -12.02 2.88 -0.51
CA TYR A 32 -11.12 1.89 0.02
C TYR A 32 -11.88 0.71 0.62
N GLU A 33 -13.22 0.72 0.61
CA GLU A 33 -14.11 -0.34 1.12
C GLU A 33 -13.81 -1.73 0.56
N MET A 34 -13.22 -1.82 -0.64
CA MET A 34 -12.81 -3.09 -1.26
C MET A 34 -11.73 -3.84 -0.46
N ILE A 35 -10.97 -3.14 0.37
CA ILE A 35 -9.99 -3.76 1.26
C ILE A 35 -10.65 -3.93 2.64
N PRO A 36 -10.54 -5.09 3.32
CA PRO A 36 -11.12 -5.26 4.65
C PRO A 36 -10.49 -4.33 5.70
N SER A 37 -11.27 -3.57 6.47
CA SER A 37 -10.75 -2.83 7.63
C SER A 37 -10.55 -3.74 8.85
N HIS A 38 -9.71 -3.32 9.80
CA HIS A 38 -9.40 -4.06 11.03
C HIS A 38 -8.89 -5.51 10.83
N LYS A 39 -8.39 -5.83 9.63
CA LYS A 39 -7.76 -7.12 9.33
C LYS A 39 -6.25 -6.95 9.27
N ILE A 40 -5.53 -7.98 9.72
CA ILE A 40 -4.06 -7.99 9.73
C ILE A 40 -3.50 -8.13 8.31
N PHE A 41 -4.20 -8.85 7.42
CA PHE A 41 -3.71 -9.08 6.05
C PHE A 41 -3.48 -7.77 5.26
N PRO A 42 -4.44 -6.83 5.19
CA PRO A 42 -4.23 -5.53 4.55
C PRO A 42 -3.09 -4.71 5.15
N VAL A 43 -2.89 -4.81 6.47
CA VAL A 43 -1.78 -4.16 7.17
C VAL A 43 -0.45 -4.67 6.64
N ILE A 44 -0.24 -5.99 6.64
CA ILE A 44 1.01 -6.60 6.16
C ILE A 44 1.21 -6.30 4.68
N PHE A 45 0.15 -6.38 3.86
CA PHE A 45 0.22 -6.10 2.43
C PHE A 45 0.66 -4.65 2.16
N VAL A 46 0.01 -3.67 2.79
CA VAL A 46 0.32 -2.25 2.57
C VAL A 46 1.66 -1.86 3.17
N MET A 47 2.05 -2.41 4.32
CA MET A 47 3.38 -2.21 4.88
C MET A 47 4.46 -2.76 3.93
N THR A 48 4.31 -3.99 3.44
CA THR A 48 5.26 -4.58 2.46
C THR A 48 5.33 -3.75 1.18
N TRP A 49 4.18 -3.32 0.66
CA TRP A 49 4.16 -2.49 -0.55
C TRP A 49 4.81 -1.12 -0.32
N THR A 50 4.57 -0.49 0.84
CA THR A 50 5.20 0.76 1.27
C THR A 50 6.71 0.60 1.37
N TYR A 51 7.19 -0.50 1.97
CA TYR A 51 8.61 -0.83 2.05
C TYR A 51 9.23 -0.85 0.66
N LEU A 52 8.66 -1.66 -0.24
CA LEU A 52 9.18 -1.83 -1.60
C LEU A 52 9.22 -0.52 -2.38
N ASN A 53 8.22 0.35 -2.23
CA ASN A 53 8.17 1.67 -2.85
C ASN A 53 9.34 2.58 -2.41
N TYR A 54 9.74 2.52 -1.14
CA TYR A 54 10.88 3.32 -0.66
C TYR A 54 12.21 2.92 -1.30
N TYR A 55 12.42 1.63 -1.61
CA TYR A 55 13.65 1.16 -2.25
C TYR A 55 13.59 1.24 -3.77
N GLU A 56 12.43 0.98 -4.34
CA GLU A 56 12.20 0.96 -5.78
C GLU A 56 10.86 1.66 -6.09
N PRO A 57 10.90 2.94 -6.51
CA PRO A 57 9.71 3.74 -6.74
C PRO A 57 8.74 3.15 -7.78
N LEU A 58 9.23 2.26 -8.66
CA LEU A 58 8.40 1.55 -9.64
C LEU A 58 7.34 0.63 -9.00
N PHE A 59 7.50 0.22 -7.74
CA PHE A 59 6.48 -0.59 -7.07
C PHE A 59 5.13 0.13 -6.94
N LEU A 60 5.12 1.47 -6.87
CA LEU A 60 3.88 2.23 -6.81
C LEU A 60 3.05 2.10 -8.10
N PRO A 61 3.57 2.50 -9.29
CA PRO A 61 2.82 2.35 -10.53
C PRO A 61 2.53 0.89 -10.88
N ILE A 62 3.42 -0.05 -10.56
CA ILE A 62 3.16 -1.49 -10.77
C ILE A 62 1.97 -1.97 -9.93
N GLY A 63 1.96 -1.66 -8.63
CA GLY A 63 0.86 -2.06 -7.76
C GLY A 63 -0.47 -1.42 -8.17
N LEU A 64 -0.46 -0.15 -8.58
CA LEU A 64 -1.64 0.52 -9.11
C LEU A 64 -2.13 -0.08 -10.44
N ALA A 65 -1.21 -0.43 -11.35
CA ALA A 65 -1.56 -1.09 -12.61
C ALA A 65 -2.22 -2.45 -12.36
N ILE A 66 -1.69 -3.25 -11.43
CA ILE A 66 -2.30 -4.53 -11.04
C ILE A 66 -3.72 -4.32 -10.50
N LEU A 67 -3.92 -3.35 -9.61
CA LEU A 67 -5.23 -3.03 -9.06
C LEU A 67 -6.22 -2.55 -10.14
N ALA A 68 -5.77 -1.74 -11.09
CA ALA A 68 -6.58 -1.26 -12.20
C ALA A 68 -6.97 -2.40 -13.17
N LEU A 69 -6.09 -3.39 -13.36
CA LEU A 69 -6.34 -4.54 -14.22
C LEU A 69 -7.19 -5.64 -13.54
N TYR A 70 -7.22 -5.68 -12.20
CA TYR A 70 -7.93 -6.72 -11.44
C TYR A 70 -9.41 -6.90 -11.84
N PRO A 71 -10.23 -5.84 -12.04
CA PRO A 71 -11.61 -5.99 -12.51
C PRO A 71 -11.70 -6.63 -13.90
N ILE A 72 -10.75 -6.35 -14.79
CA ILE A 72 -10.71 -6.90 -16.16
C ILE A 72 -10.39 -8.39 -16.10
N VAL A 73 -9.37 -8.77 -15.33
CA VAL A 73 -8.96 -10.17 -15.12
C VAL A 73 -10.10 -10.96 -14.46
N LYS A 74 -10.73 -10.41 -13.43
CA LYS A 74 -11.90 -11.03 -12.79
C LYS A 74 -13.03 -11.25 -13.80
N LYS A 75 -13.35 -10.24 -14.62
CA LYS A 75 -14.38 -10.37 -15.65
C LYS A 75 -14.06 -11.47 -16.66
N LEU A 76 -12.80 -11.62 -17.07
CA LEU A 76 -12.36 -12.67 -18.00
C LEU A 76 -12.45 -14.08 -17.40
N ILE A 77 -12.09 -14.26 -16.13
CA ILE A 77 -12.08 -15.58 -15.47
C ILE A 77 -13.50 -16.06 -15.14
N TYR A 78 -14.40 -15.16 -14.71
CA TYR A 78 -15.74 -15.54 -14.26
C TYR A 78 -16.83 -15.47 -15.35
N ASN A 79 -16.55 -14.86 -16.52
CA ASN A 79 -17.45 -14.89 -17.69
C ASN A 79 -16.95 -15.84 -18.81
N ALA A 80 -15.93 -16.65 -18.54
CA ALA A 80 -15.50 -17.78 -19.37
C ALA A 80 -16.04 -19.08 -18.76
#